data_AF-A0A1G6PCF3-F1
#
_entry.id   AF-A0A1G6PCF3-F1
#
_cell.length_a   1.000
_cell.length_b   1.000
_cell.length_c   1.000
_cell.angle_alpha   90.00
_cell.angle_beta   90.00
_cell.angle_gamma   90.00
#
_symmetry.space_group_name_H-M   'P 1'
#
loop_
_entity.id
_entity.type
_entity.pdbx_description
1 polymer ?
#
loop_
_entity_poly.entity_id
_entity_poly.type
_entity_poly.pdbx_seq_one_letter_code
_entity_poly.pdbx_strand_id
1 'polypeptide(L)' 'MNIINFINRFPDEASCVEFIKSQRIKQGIICKKCTGIKHYWLENKLSFQCASCGFRTSIKSGTVMQSSNLS' A
#
# COMPACT_ATOMS: atom_id res chain seq x y z
N MET A 1 4.71 7.05 20.05
CA MET A 1 3.58 6.29 19.46
C MET A 1 3.68 4.87 19.99
N ASN A 2 2.69 4.38 20.74
CA ASN A 2 2.71 3.02 21.30
C ASN A 2 1.94 2.06 20.38
N ILE A 3 2.39 0.81 20.25
CA ILE A 3 1.79 -0.19 19.33
C ILE A 3 0.28 -0.38 19.61
N ILE A 4 -0.10 -0.32 20.89
CA ILE A 4 -1.48 -0.47 21.38
C ILE A 4 -2.41 0.61 20.79
N ASN A 5 -1.91 1.84 20.65
CA ASN A 5 -2.68 2.94 20.09
C ASN A 5 -2.87 2.80 18.57
N PHE A 6 -1.96 2.11 17.89
CA PHE A 6 -2.07 1.81 16.45
C PHE A 6 -3.12 0.73 16.20
N ILE A 7 -3.12 -0.34 17.01
CA ILE A 7 -4.10 -1.43 16.94
C ILE A 7 -5.50 -0.90 17.27
N ASN A 8 -5.63 -0.03 18.28
CA ASN A 8 -6.92 0.57 18.66
C ASN A 8 -7.47 1.56 17.60
N ARG A 9 -6.62 2.07 16.72
CA ARG A 9 -6.99 3.01 15.66
C ARG A 9 -7.27 2.33 14.31
N PHE A 10 -6.79 1.09 14.17
CA PHE A 10 -7.02 0.22 13.02
C PHE A 10 -7.46 -1.17 13.51
N PRO A 11 -8.68 -1.31 14.05
CA PRO A 11 -9.20 -2.61 14.48
C PRO A 11 -9.41 -3.56 13.29
N ASP A 12 -9.69 -3.00 12.11
CA ASP A 12 -9.96 -3.72 10.87
C ASP A 12 -8.83 -3.52 9.86
N GLU A 13 -8.45 -4.62 9.21
CA GLU A 13 -7.47 -4.61 8.12
C GLU A 13 -7.92 -3.73 6.95
N ALA A 14 -9.22 -3.69 6.66
CA ALA A 14 -9.81 -2.85 5.61
C ALA A 14 -9.58 -1.34 5.86
N SER A 15 -9.82 -0.87 7.09
CA SER A 15 -9.61 0.53 7.48
C SER A 15 -8.13 0.92 7.44
N CYS A 16 -7.25 0.00 7.85
CA CYS A 16 -5.80 0.18 7.75
C CYS A 16 -5.35 0.33 6.28
N VAL A 17 -5.86 -0.53 5.40
CA VAL A 17 -5.56 -0.51 3.97
C VAL A 17 -6.01 0.80 3.32
N GLU A 18 -7.25 1.22 3.54
CA GLU A 18 -7.77 2.47 2.96
C GLU A 18 -6.98 3.69 3.44
N PHE A 19 -6.60 3.71 4.71
CA PHE A 19 -5.73 4.76 5.25
C PHE A 19 -4.37 4.79 4.56
N ILE A 20 -3.69 3.65 4.44
CA ILE A 20 -2.38 3.57 3.79
C ILE A 20 -2.49 3.90 2.29
N LYS A 21 -3.57 3.49 1.63
CA LYS A 21 -3.85 3.80 0.23
C LYS A 21 -4.02 5.30 0.03
N SER A 22 -4.83 5.96 0.85
CA SER A 22 -5.01 7.41 0.81
C SER A 22 -3.69 8.15 1.06
N GLN A 23 -2.91 7.70 2.04
CA GLN A 23 -1.58 8.25 2.31
C GLN A 23 -0.61 8.09 1.13
N ARG A 24 -0.61 6.94 0.45
CA ARG A 24 0.18 6.68 -0.76
C ARG A 24 -0.21 7.55 -1.94
N ILE A 25 -1.52 7.72 -2.16
CA ILE A 25 -2.04 8.59 -3.22
C ILE A 25 -1.62 10.03 -2.93
N LYS A 26 -1.72 10.47 -1.67
CA LYS A 26 -1.28 11.80 -1.23
C LYS A 26 0.24 12.01 -1.36
N GLN A 27 1.04 10.98 -1.11
CA GLN A 27 2.49 11.01 -1.32
C GLN A 27 2.89 10.98 -2.80
N GLY A 28 1.98 10.60 -3.70
CA GLY A 28 2.27 10.44 -5.12
C GLY A 28 2.86 9.07 -5.42
N ILE A 29 2.05 8.19 -6.03
CA ILE A 29 2.49 6.86 -6.39
C ILE A 29 3.12 6.85 -7.79
N ILE A 30 4.41 6.50 -7.85
CA ILE A 30 5.20 6.48 -9.08
C ILE A 30 5.75 5.08 -9.30
N CYS A 31 5.61 4.57 -10.52
CA CYS A 31 6.11 3.25 -10.86
C CYS A 31 7.64 3.23 -10.87
N LYS A 32 8.27 2.32 -10.11
CA LYS A 32 9.73 2.18 -10.07
C LYS A 32 10.35 1.70 -11.39
N LYS A 33 9.56 1.06 -12.27
CA LYS A 33 10.05 0.52 -13.56
C LYS A 33 9.98 1.53 -14.70
N CYS A 34 8.85 2.22 -14.84
CA CYS A 34 8.58 3.07 -15.99
C CYS A 34 8.27 4.54 -15.62
N THR A 35 8.38 4.89 -14.33
CA THR A 35 8.08 6.24 -13.81
C THR A 35 6.66 6.72 -14.11
N GLY A 36 5.77 5.80 -14.50
CA GLY A 36 4.36 6.10 -14.76
C GLY A 36 3.64 6.49 -13.47
N ILE A 37 2.75 7.47 -13.58
CA ILE A 37 1.86 7.90 -12.48
C ILE A 37 0.51 7.16 -12.50
N LYS A 38 0.15 6.56 -13.64
CA LYS A 38 -1.11 5.83 -13.81
C LYS A 38 -0.99 4.44 -13.18
N HIS A 39 -1.74 4.24 -12.10
CA HIS A 39 -1.85 2.96 -11.41
C HIS A 39 -3.32 2.62 -11.15
N TYR A 40 -3.62 1.33 -11.24
CA TYR A 40 -4.89 0.75 -10.87
C TYR A 40 -4.80 0.15 -9.48
N TRP A 41 -5.83 0.35 -8.68
CA TRP A 41 -5.94 -0.25 -7.36
C TRP A 41 -6.58 -1.64 -7.50
N LEU A 42 -5.92 -2.66 -6.95
CA LEU A 42 -6.48 -4.01 -6.82
C LEU A 42 -6.86 -4.27 -5.37
N GLU A 43 -8.15 -4.21 -5.08
CA GLU A 43 -8.72 -4.50 -3.76
C GLU A 43 -8.44 -5.94 -3.34
N ASN A 44 -8.68 -6.92 -4.23
CA ASN A 44 -8.46 -8.34 -3.95
C ASN A 44 -7.03 -8.71 -3.51
N LYS A 45 -6.01 -7.91 -3.87
CA LYS A 45 -4.61 -8.18 -3.54
C LYS A 45 -3.94 -7.01 -2.81
N LEU A 46 -4.71 -6.01 -2.42
CA LEU A 46 -4.25 -4.80 -1.73
C LEU A 46 -2.98 -4.22 -2.37
N SER A 47 -3.01 -4.07 -3.69
CA SER A 47 -1.82 -3.77 -4.50
C SER A 47 -2.13 -2.74 -5.60
N PHE A 48 -1.16 -1.90 -5.91
CA PHE A 48 -1.21 -0.98 -7.04
C PHE A 48 -0.56 -1.63 -8.25
N GLN A 49 -1.22 -1.61 -9.41
CA GLN A 49 -0.66 -2.11 -10.66
C GLN A 49 -0.50 -0.96 -11.65
N CYS A 50 0.71 -0.76 -12.16
CA CYS A 50 0.97 0.26 -13.15
C CYS A 50 0.26 -0.06 -14.47
N ALA A 51 -0.46 0.93 -15.01
CA ALA A 51 -1.16 0.82 -16.28
C ALA A 51 -0.20 0.69 -17.48
N SER A 52 0.98 1.31 -17.39
CA SER A 52 1.92 1.41 -18.49
C SER A 52 2.80 0.17 -18.67
N CYS A 53 3.25 -0.43 -17.56
CA CYS A 53 4.19 -1.56 -17.61
C CYS A 53 3.69 -2.83 -16.91
N GLY A 54 2.51 -2.80 -16.29
CA GLY A 54 1.97 -3.92 -15.51
C GLY A 54 2.70 -4.20 -14.19
N PHE A 55 3.71 -3.38 -13.83
CA PHE A 55 4.44 -3.57 -12.58
C PHE A 55 3.52 -3.44 -11.37
N ARG A 56 3.57 -4.42 -10.47
CA ARG A 56 2.72 -4.47 -9.30
C ARG A 56 3.50 -4.10 -8.04
N THR A 57 2.96 -3.15 -7.30
CA THR A 57 3.50 -2.63 -6.05
C THR A 57 2.48 -2.91 -4.96
N SER A 58 2.79 -3.86 -4.07
CA SER A 58 1.93 -4.15 -2.92
C SER A 58 1.82 -2.92 -2.02
N ILE A 59 0.71 -2.77 -1.28
CA ILE A 59 0.55 -1.65 -0.34
C ILE A 59 1.64 -1.64 0.75
N LYS A 60 2.21 -2.81 1.06
CA LYS A 60 3.34 -3.00 1.96
C LYS A 60 4.70 -2.61 1.35
N SER A 61 4.79 -2.43 0.03
CA SER A 61 6.08 -2.26 -0.65
C SER A 61 6.74 -0.90 -0.35
N GLY A 62 7.71 -0.86 0.56
CA GLY A 62 8.38 0.35 1.04
C GLY A 62 7.93 0.77 2.44
N THR A 63 7.05 0.00 3.09
CA THR A 63 6.77 0.15 4.53
C THR A 63 7.68 -0.79 5.32
N VAL A 64 7.80 -0.55 6.63
CA VAL A 64 8.52 -1.44 7.55
C VAL A 64 8.01 -2.88 7.54
N MET A 65 6.76 -3.10 7.11
CA MET A 65 6.11 -4.41 7.00
C MET A 65 6.31 -5.09 5.63
N GLN A 66 7.14 -4.54 4.72
CA GLN A 66 7.38 -5.16 3.40
C GLN A 66 7.98 -6.56 3.52
N SER A 67 8.86 -6.79 4.50
CA SER A 67 9.59 -8.06 4.69
C SER A 67 9.08 -8.89 5.87
N SER A 68 7.94 -8.54 6.45
CA SER A 68 7.32 -9.35 7.49
C SER A 68 6.75 -10.62 6.86
N ASN A 69 7.52 -11.71 6.90
CA ASN A 69 7.04 -13.08 6.73
C ASN A 69 6.19 -13.45 7.96
N LEU A 70 5.02 -12.83 8.12
CA LEU A 70 3.98 -13.45 8.93
C LEU A 70 3.37 -14.53 8.03
N SER A 71 3.94 -15.74 8.14
CA SER A 71 3.29 -16.99 7.72
C SER A 71 2.17 -17.34 8.69
#